data_AF-A0A357D960-F1
#
_entry.id   AF-A0A357D960-F1
#
_cell.length_a   1.000
_cell.length_b   1.000
_cell.length_c   1.000
_cell.angle_alpha   90.00
_cell.angle_beta   90.00
_cell.angle_gamma   90.00
#
_symmetry.space_group_name_H-M   'P 1'
#
loop_
_entity.id
_entity.type
_entity.pdbx_description
1 polymer ?
#
loop_
_entity_poly.entity_id
_entity_poly.type
_entity_poly.pdbx_seq_one_letter_code
_entity_poly.pdbx_strand_id
1 'polypeptide(L)'
;MRIQRFDSRTKWPAELSNDFDPVTIMELGKDPGLGIRQLHERGITGKNIGVAVIDGPLLLNHQEYRDRVAYYRPPPGLLRFKKPVYHASMVVSILGGKTTGVAPECKIHYFGGDLDKFDSIPLIIREIIKYNKGLSTRDKIRVISVSAGCALPHWMEAIAEAAENGITVVTSAEMFGGMELGGVQCPLGQDRDNPTNYQTCYFMKSMMINNGSGRLCVPIDNRTFADFKSEDGYIFNPSGGMSEGVPYFAGLAALLCQVNPDLTTSELMAVVLESATPFGKAFIVNPWGAVQLAEEKALPPIP
;
A
#
# COMPACT_ATOMS: atom_id res chain seq x y z
N MET A 1 -16.94 -7.57 19.91
CA MET A 1 -17.91 -7.45 18.79
C MET A 1 -17.21 -7.91 17.51
N ARG A 2 -17.83 -8.78 16.68
CA ARG A 2 -17.27 -9.18 15.38
C ARG A 2 -18.00 -8.39 14.30
N ILE A 3 -17.41 -7.27 13.88
CA ILE A 3 -17.97 -6.42 12.83
C ILE A 3 -17.76 -7.12 11.48
N GLN A 4 -18.78 -7.09 10.62
CA GLN A 4 -18.68 -7.54 9.24
C GLN A 4 -18.32 -6.38 8.34
N ARG A 5 -17.72 -6.67 7.19
CA ARG A 5 -17.48 -5.67 6.14
C ARG A 5 -18.81 -5.00 5.77
N PHE A 6 -18.78 -3.68 5.64
CA PHE A 6 -19.92 -2.89 5.18
C PHE A 6 -19.43 -1.76 4.28
N ASP A 7 -20.34 -1.22 3.47
CA ASP A 7 -20.07 -0.10 2.59
C ASP A 7 -21.06 1.05 2.78
N SER A 8 -20.82 2.20 2.16
CA SER A 8 -21.67 3.40 2.26
C SER A 8 -23.11 3.21 1.78
N ARG A 9 -23.46 2.09 1.14
CA ARG A 9 -24.83 1.76 0.71
C ARG A 9 -25.53 0.78 1.66
N THR A 10 -24.84 0.33 2.70
CA THR A 10 -25.41 -0.57 3.70
C THR A 10 -26.59 0.10 4.37
N LYS A 11 -27.75 -0.56 4.33
CA LYS A 11 -28.98 -0.08 4.98
C LYS A 11 -29.03 -0.62 6.39
N TRP A 12 -29.03 0.27 7.36
CA TRP A 12 -29.12 -0.06 8.77
C TRP A 12 -30.58 -0.08 9.24
N PRO A 13 -30.94 -0.88 10.26
CA PRO A 13 -32.19 -0.70 10.98
C PRO A 13 -32.26 0.69 11.62
N ALA A 14 -33.46 1.16 11.93
CA ALA A 14 -33.67 2.47 12.57
C ALA A 14 -32.99 2.57 13.96
N GLU A 15 -32.88 1.43 14.66
CA GLU A 15 -32.20 1.33 15.95
C GLU A 15 -30.95 0.45 15.79
N LEU A 16 -29.79 1.03 16.11
CA LEU A 16 -28.52 0.33 16.22
C LEU A 16 -28.14 0.20 17.70
N SER A 17 -27.30 -0.79 18.02
CA SER A 17 -26.72 -0.87 19.36
C SER A 17 -25.87 0.38 19.64
N ASN A 18 -25.94 0.93 20.86
CA ASN A 18 -25.18 2.12 21.25
C ASN A 18 -23.66 2.01 21.01
N ASP A 19 -23.12 0.78 21.01
CA ASP A 19 -21.70 0.51 20.81
C ASP A 19 -21.30 0.36 19.32
N PHE A 20 -22.23 0.61 18.39
CA PHE A 20 -21.99 0.49 16.95
C PHE A 20 -22.44 1.74 16.21
N ASP A 21 -21.47 2.57 15.81
CA ASP A 21 -21.66 3.69 14.90
C ASP A 21 -20.89 3.45 13.59
N PRO A 22 -21.58 3.09 12.49
CA PRO A 22 -20.93 2.78 11.22
C PRO A 22 -20.23 3.99 10.60
N VAL A 23 -20.68 5.22 10.86
CA VAL A 23 -20.05 6.44 10.34
C VAL A 23 -18.71 6.66 11.02
N THR A 24 -18.69 6.60 12.36
CA THR A 24 -17.45 6.72 13.13
C THR A 24 -16.46 5.60 12.80
N ILE A 25 -16.92 4.34 12.69
CA ILE A 25 -16.06 3.21 12.31
C ILE A 25 -15.43 3.43 10.93
N MET A 26 -16.24 3.88 9.96
CA MET A 26 -15.77 4.14 8.61
C MET A 26 -14.73 5.26 8.59
N GLU A 27 -14.93 6.33 9.35
CA GLU A 27 -13.97 7.44 9.44
C GLU A 27 -12.66 7.01 10.12
N LEU A 28 -12.75 6.29 11.25
CA LEU A 28 -11.57 5.75 11.95
C LEU A 28 -10.73 4.83 11.05
N GLY A 29 -11.37 4.01 10.22
CA GLY A 29 -10.67 3.10 9.32
C GLY A 29 -9.89 3.80 8.19
N LYS A 30 -10.17 5.08 7.89
CA LYS A 30 -9.42 5.82 6.87
C LYS A 30 -7.99 6.08 7.30
N ASP A 31 -7.73 6.15 8.59
CA ASP A 31 -6.40 6.40 9.13
C ASP A 31 -5.43 5.23 8.83
N PRO A 32 -4.34 5.46 8.08
CA PRO A 32 -3.33 4.43 7.87
C PRO A 32 -2.73 3.93 9.19
N GLY A 33 -2.59 4.80 10.19
CA GLY A 33 -1.92 4.54 11.46
C GLY A 33 -0.40 4.68 11.39
N LEU A 34 0.26 4.38 12.51
CA LEU A 34 1.71 4.39 12.71
C LEU A 34 2.39 5.73 12.39
N GLY A 35 1.70 6.85 12.64
CA GLY A 35 2.30 8.18 12.50
C GLY A 35 2.26 8.76 11.07
N ILE A 36 1.58 8.10 10.13
CA ILE A 36 1.56 8.50 8.72
C ILE A 36 0.95 9.90 8.53
N ARG A 37 -0.13 10.23 9.25
CA ARG A 37 -0.77 11.56 9.13
C ARG A 37 0.14 12.68 9.64
N GLN A 38 0.93 12.42 10.68
CA GLN A 38 1.93 13.35 11.22
C GLN A 38 3.06 13.58 10.21
N LEU A 39 3.42 12.57 9.40
CA LEU A 39 4.33 12.76 8.27
C LEU A 39 3.70 13.64 7.17
N HIS A 40 2.40 13.48 6.90
CA HIS A 40 1.68 14.34 5.95
C HIS A 40 1.68 15.79 6.41
N GLU A 41 1.49 16.04 7.71
CA GLU A 41 1.57 17.38 8.32
C GLU A 41 2.96 18.02 8.17
N ARG A 42 4.04 17.20 8.15
CA ARG A 42 5.40 17.63 7.80
C ARG A 42 5.62 17.86 6.30
N GLY A 43 4.59 17.67 5.48
CA GLY A 43 4.67 17.77 4.02
C GLY A 43 5.34 16.58 3.34
N ILE A 44 5.44 15.43 4.03
CA ILE A 44 5.91 14.16 3.51
C ILE A 44 4.69 13.34 3.10
N THR A 45 4.27 13.49 1.85
CA THR A 45 2.95 13.06 1.32
C THR A 45 3.08 12.16 0.09
N GLY A 46 4.30 11.87 -0.36
CA GLY A 46 4.61 11.21 -1.63
C GLY A 46 4.60 12.17 -2.82
N LYS A 47 4.54 13.49 -2.59
CA LYS A 47 4.52 14.49 -3.67
C LYS A 47 5.78 14.36 -4.54
N ASN A 48 5.60 14.61 -5.85
CA ASN A 48 6.64 14.45 -6.88
C ASN A 48 7.19 13.03 -7.06
N ILE A 49 6.57 12.01 -6.46
CA ILE A 49 6.92 10.61 -6.68
C ILE A 49 5.83 9.94 -7.51
N GLY A 50 6.25 9.34 -8.63
CA GLY A 50 5.40 8.43 -9.40
C GLY A 50 5.36 7.06 -8.74
N VAL A 51 4.17 6.48 -8.66
CA VAL A 51 3.96 5.11 -8.20
C VAL A 51 3.13 4.37 -9.24
N ALA A 52 3.66 3.25 -9.72
CA ALA A 52 2.91 2.39 -10.62
C ALA A 52 2.09 1.37 -9.84
N VAL A 53 0.90 1.05 -10.34
CA VAL A 53 0.04 -0.01 -9.78
C VAL A 53 -0.24 -1.02 -10.89
N ILE A 54 0.03 -2.30 -10.60
CA ILE A 54 -0.36 -3.42 -11.46
C ILE A 54 -1.49 -4.19 -10.78
N ASP A 55 -2.71 -4.01 -11.26
CA ASP A 55 -3.91 -4.64 -10.70
C ASP A 55 -4.99 -4.79 -11.80
N GLY A 56 -6.21 -5.23 -11.46
CA GLY A 56 -7.31 -5.44 -12.40
C GLY A 56 -7.90 -4.15 -12.99
N PRO A 57 -9.18 -4.12 -13.39
CA PRO A 57 -9.80 -2.87 -13.82
C PRO A 57 -10.12 -1.93 -12.64
N LEU A 58 -9.78 -0.64 -12.76
CA LEU A 58 -9.98 0.42 -11.74
C LEU A 58 -11.20 1.30 -12.02
N LEU A 59 -11.88 1.76 -10.96
CA LEU A 59 -12.88 2.84 -11.03
C LEU A 59 -12.18 4.22 -11.06
N LEU A 60 -11.86 4.73 -12.25
CA LEU A 60 -11.00 5.93 -12.39
C LEU A 60 -11.49 7.21 -11.71
N ASN A 61 -12.80 7.38 -11.58
CA ASN A 61 -13.46 8.61 -11.16
C ASN A 61 -13.69 8.72 -9.65
N HIS A 62 -13.20 7.78 -8.84
CA HIS A 62 -13.36 7.87 -7.39
C HIS A 62 -12.63 9.10 -6.81
N GLN A 63 -13.32 9.86 -5.94
CA GLN A 63 -12.82 11.13 -5.37
C GLN A 63 -11.50 11.00 -4.61
N GLU A 64 -11.21 9.82 -4.07
CA GLU A 64 -9.96 9.56 -3.36
C GLU A 64 -8.73 9.72 -4.25
N TYR A 65 -8.78 9.41 -5.55
CA TYR A 65 -7.57 9.33 -6.37
C TYR A 65 -7.71 9.85 -7.81
N ARG A 66 -8.92 10.17 -8.29
CA ARG A 66 -9.18 10.59 -9.68
C ARG A 66 -8.25 11.69 -10.19
N ASP A 67 -7.94 12.67 -9.35
CA ASP A 67 -7.13 13.84 -9.73
C ASP A 67 -5.62 13.52 -9.80
N ARG A 68 -5.21 12.32 -9.36
CA ARG A 68 -3.81 11.89 -9.27
C ARG A 68 -3.47 10.70 -10.17
N VAL A 69 -4.45 10.11 -10.86
CA VAL A 69 -4.20 9.11 -11.90
C VAL A 69 -3.64 9.82 -13.13
N ALA A 70 -2.31 9.84 -13.24
CA ALA A 70 -1.58 10.50 -14.32
C ALA A 70 -1.55 9.66 -15.61
N TYR A 71 -1.67 8.34 -15.48
CA TYR A 71 -1.69 7.41 -16.60
C TYR A 71 -2.58 6.21 -16.27
N TYR A 72 -3.35 5.76 -17.27
CA TYR A 72 -4.13 4.53 -17.17
C TYR A 72 -4.01 3.71 -18.46
N ARG A 73 -3.44 2.51 -18.32
CA ARG A 73 -3.57 1.45 -19.32
C ARG A 73 -4.56 0.41 -18.79
N PRO A 74 -5.68 0.11 -19.50
CA PRO A 74 -6.60 -0.94 -19.07
C PRO A 74 -5.97 -2.34 -19.19
N PRO A 75 -6.49 -3.35 -18.47
CA PRO A 75 -6.07 -4.74 -18.67
C PRO A 75 -6.28 -5.20 -20.12
N PRO A 76 -5.37 -6.01 -20.68
CA PRO A 76 -5.54 -6.58 -22.01
C PRO A 76 -6.72 -7.56 -22.02
N GLY A 77 -7.52 -7.57 -23.10
CA GLY A 77 -8.65 -8.51 -23.27
C GLY A 77 -10.02 -7.86 -23.54
N LEU A 78 -11.07 -8.70 -23.58
CA LEU A 78 -12.43 -8.31 -23.94
C LEU A 78 -13.04 -7.30 -22.95
N LEU A 79 -13.77 -6.30 -23.47
CA LEU A 79 -14.40 -5.23 -22.69
C LEU A 79 -15.26 -5.70 -21.50
N ARG A 80 -15.87 -6.89 -21.56
CA ARG A 80 -16.70 -7.42 -20.45
C ARG A 80 -15.91 -7.71 -19.17
N PHE A 81 -14.59 -7.92 -19.28
CA PHE A 81 -13.69 -8.13 -18.16
C PHE A 81 -13.07 -6.81 -17.64
N LYS A 82 -13.53 -5.65 -18.14
CA LYS A 82 -13.04 -4.31 -17.77
C LYS A 82 -13.91 -3.60 -16.71
N LYS A 83 -14.84 -4.30 -16.07
CA LYS A 83 -15.63 -3.69 -14.98
C LYS A 83 -14.73 -3.45 -13.78
N PRO A 84 -14.80 -2.27 -13.14
CA PRO A 84 -14.03 -1.99 -11.93
C PRO A 84 -14.19 -3.10 -10.89
N VAL A 85 -13.08 -3.50 -10.29
CA VAL A 85 -13.05 -4.52 -9.25
C VAL A 85 -12.73 -3.92 -7.90
N TYR A 86 -13.25 -4.56 -6.86
CA TYR A 86 -12.96 -4.23 -5.45
C TYR A 86 -11.47 -4.11 -5.20
N HIS A 87 -10.69 -5.10 -5.68
CA HIS A 87 -9.27 -5.23 -5.41
C HIS A 87 -8.48 -4.00 -5.89
N ALA A 88 -8.68 -3.60 -7.15
CA ALA A 88 -8.04 -2.42 -7.74
C ALA A 88 -8.33 -1.12 -6.98
N SER A 89 -9.59 -0.87 -6.61
CA SER A 89 -9.98 0.37 -5.93
C SER A 89 -9.42 0.40 -4.50
N MET A 90 -9.43 -0.74 -3.81
CA MET A 90 -8.80 -0.92 -2.49
C MET A 90 -7.28 -0.64 -2.56
N VAL A 91 -6.56 -1.24 -3.51
CA VAL A 91 -5.10 -1.05 -3.67
C VAL A 91 -4.76 0.42 -3.88
N VAL A 92 -5.41 1.07 -4.84
CA VAL A 92 -5.12 2.47 -5.17
C VAL A 92 -5.47 3.41 -4.01
N SER A 93 -6.58 3.15 -3.32
CA SER A 93 -7.03 3.96 -2.18
C SER A 93 -6.13 3.82 -0.95
N ILE A 94 -5.64 2.61 -0.64
CA ILE A 94 -4.70 2.41 0.49
C ILE A 94 -3.34 3.02 0.17
N LEU A 95 -2.88 2.90 -1.07
CA LEU A 95 -1.59 3.43 -1.49
C LEU A 95 -1.60 4.95 -1.48
N GLY A 96 -2.56 5.54 -2.19
CA GLY A 96 -2.62 6.96 -2.43
C GLY A 96 -4.05 7.42 -2.60
N GLY A 97 -4.96 7.10 -1.69
CA GLY A 97 -6.20 7.85 -1.49
C GLY A 97 -5.90 9.18 -0.78
N LYS A 98 -6.73 10.20 -1.03
CA LYS A 98 -6.58 11.54 -0.44
C LYS A 98 -6.74 11.50 1.08
N THR A 99 -7.66 10.69 1.58
CA THR A 99 -7.95 10.57 3.02
C THR A 99 -7.60 9.19 3.58
N THR A 100 -7.53 8.17 2.72
CA THR A 100 -7.28 6.78 3.11
C THR A 100 -5.84 6.31 2.86
N GLY A 101 -5.08 7.09 2.08
CA GLY A 101 -3.81 6.68 1.51
C GLY A 101 -2.62 6.93 2.42
N VAL A 102 -1.57 6.14 2.21
CA VAL A 102 -0.26 6.36 2.84
C VAL A 102 0.52 7.48 2.14
N ALA A 103 0.41 7.59 0.82
CA ALA A 103 1.04 8.62 -0.02
C ALA A 103 -0.02 9.44 -0.79
N PRO A 104 -0.74 10.35 -0.12
CA PRO A 104 -1.90 11.06 -0.68
C PRO A 104 -1.56 12.08 -1.78
N GLU A 105 -0.28 12.35 -2.08
CA GLU A 105 0.12 13.25 -3.16
C GLU A 105 1.04 12.58 -4.20
N CYS A 106 1.21 11.25 -4.14
CA CYS A 106 1.90 10.53 -5.21
C CYS A 106 1.09 10.57 -6.52
N LYS A 107 1.80 10.51 -7.66
CA LYS A 107 1.20 10.37 -8.98
C LYS A 107 1.01 8.89 -9.30
N ILE A 108 -0.22 8.50 -9.63
CA ILE A 108 -0.58 7.12 -9.89
C ILE A 108 -0.46 6.83 -11.38
N HIS A 109 0.40 5.87 -11.72
CA HIS A 109 0.53 5.33 -13.07
C HIS A 109 -0.03 3.92 -13.11
N TYR A 110 -1.24 3.76 -13.61
CA TYR A 110 -1.98 2.50 -13.51
C TYR A 110 -1.79 1.63 -14.74
N PHE A 111 -1.35 0.39 -14.53
CA PHE A 111 -1.13 -0.61 -15.58
C PHE A 111 -2.01 -1.82 -15.29
N GLY A 112 -3.13 -1.92 -15.99
CA GLY A 112 -4.04 -3.03 -15.85
C GLY A 112 -3.39 -4.36 -16.21
N GLY A 113 -3.44 -5.31 -15.29
CA GLY A 113 -3.00 -6.69 -15.45
C GLY A 113 -4.15 -7.68 -15.33
N ASP A 114 -3.87 -8.93 -15.70
CA ASP A 114 -4.72 -10.07 -15.40
C ASP A 114 -4.11 -10.78 -14.19
N LEU A 115 -4.66 -10.51 -13.00
CA LEU A 115 -4.14 -11.09 -11.75
C LEU A 115 -4.40 -12.59 -11.63
N ASP A 116 -5.20 -13.18 -12.52
CA ASP A 116 -5.33 -14.64 -12.63
C ASP A 116 -4.23 -15.25 -13.53
N LYS A 117 -3.44 -14.41 -14.23
CA LYS A 117 -2.33 -14.79 -15.11
C LYS A 117 -1.04 -14.11 -14.71
N PHE A 118 -0.46 -14.62 -13.63
CA PHE A 118 0.77 -14.11 -13.02
C PHE A 118 1.96 -13.98 -14.00
N ASP A 119 2.04 -14.81 -15.04
CA ASP A 119 3.11 -14.74 -16.06
C ASP A 119 3.17 -13.41 -16.82
N SER A 120 2.08 -12.64 -16.82
CA SER A 120 2.03 -11.33 -17.48
C SER A 120 2.69 -10.21 -16.68
N ILE A 121 2.82 -10.37 -15.35
CA ILE A 121 3.31 -9.31 -14.45
C ILE A 121 4.74 -8.87 -14.78
N PRO A 122 5.71 -9.77 -15.03
CA PRO A 122 7.09 -9.36 -15.36
C PRO A 122 7.18 -8.58 -16.67
N LEU A 123 6.30 -8.88 -17.64
CA LEU A 123 6.20 -8.11 -18.88
C LEU A 123 5.69 -6.69 -18.62
N ILE A 124 4.71 -6.54 -17.72
CA ILE A 124 4.18 -5.23 -17.32
C ILE A 124 5.24 -4.44 -16.52
N ILE A 125 6.03 -5.09 -15.66
CA ILE A 125 7.16 -4.43 -14.97
C ILE A 125 8.13 -3.84 -16.00
N ARG A 126 8.53 -4.61 -17.02
CA ARG A 126 9.41 -4.13 -18.09
C ARG A 126 8.77 -3.05 -18.96
N GLU A 127 7.46 -3.13 -19.19
CA GLU A 127 6.68 -2.06 -19.83
C GLU A 127 6.79 -0.76 -19.02
N ILE A 128 6.61 -0.84 -17.70
CA ILE A 128 6.76 0.29 -16.78
C ILE A 128 8.17 0.85 -16.83
N ILE A 129 9.22 0.02 -16.79
CA ILE A 129 10.62 0.48 -16.90
C ILE A 129 10.81 1.28 -18.18
N LYS A 130 10.33 0.77 -19.32
CA LYS A 130 10.41 1.46 -20.61
C LYS A 130 9.63 2.77 -20.62
N TYR A 131 8.37 2.75 -20.16
CA TYR A 131 7.52 3.93 -20.04
C TYR A 131 8.17 5.00 -19.17
N ASN A 132 8.74 4.58 -18.04
CA ASN A 132 9.36 5.46 -17.05
C ASN A 132 10.49 6.28 -17.68
N LYS A 133 11.25 5.76 -18.64
CA LYS A 133 12.37 6.49 -19.31
C LYS A 133 11.92 7.79 -19.99
N GLY A 134 10.66 7.90 -20.39
CA GLY A 134 10.10 9.11 -20.99
C GLY A 134 9.52 10.13 -20.00
N LEU A 135 9.46 9.82 -18.70
CA LEU A 135 8.86 10.69 -17.70
C LEU A 135 9.82 11.78 -17.23
N SER A 136 9.26 12.94 -16.87
CA SER A 136 10.02 13.99 -16.21
C SER A 136 10.47 13.53 -14.82
N THR A 137 11.51 14.17 -14.27
CA THR A 137 11.99 13.85 -12.91
C THR A 137 10.90 13.95 -11.84
N ARG A 138 9.92 14.85 -12.01
CA ARG A 138 8.79 15.03 -11.07
C ARG A 138 7.66 14.03 -11.26
N ASP A 139 7.72 13.23 -12.32
CA ASP A 139 6.76 12.16 -12.65
C ASP A 139 7.41 10.78 -12.54
N LYS A 140 8.69 10.72 -12.16
CA LYS A 140 9.43 9.47 -12.19
C LYS A 140 8.81 8.43 -11.28
N ILE A 141 8.52 7.26 -11.86
CA ILE A 141 8.08 6.10 -11.12
C ILE A 141 9.27 5.56 -10.33
N ARG A 142 9.11 5.51 -9.00
CA ARG A 142 10.09 4.97 -8.05
C ARG A 142 9.61 3.74 -7.33
N VAL A 143 8.31 3.49 -7.34
CA VAL A 143 7.70 2.34 -6.68
C VAL A 143 6.72 1.67 -7.64
N ILE A 144 6.70 0.34 -7.67
CA ILE A 144 5.65 -0.47 -8.31
C ILE A 144 4.95 -1.27 -7.22
N SER A 145 3.64 -1.08 -7.08
CA SER A 145 2.78 -1.87 -6.21
C SER A 145 2.11 -2.99 -7.01
N VAL A 146 2.35 -4.24 -6.61
CA VAL A 146 1.74 -5.42 -7.21
C VAL A 146 1.13 -6.28 -6.09
N SER A 147 -0.17 -6.14 -5.85
CA SER A 147 -0.89 -6.90 -4.81
C SER A 147 -1.18 -8.35 -5.23
N ALA A 148 -0.14 -9.02 -5.71
CA ALA A 148 -0.08 -10.42 -6.12
C ALA A 148 1.36 -10.89 -5.91
N GLY A 149 1.56 -12.17 -5.60
CA GLY A 149 2.87 -12.72 -5.29
C GLY A 149 3.13 -14.01 -6.06
N CYS A 150 4.30 -14.10 -6.68
CA CYS A 150 4.80 -15.31 -7.30
C CYS A 150 6.32 -15.35 -7.14
N ALA A 151 6.87 -16.41 -6.54
CA ALA A 151 8.32 -16.58 -6.32
C ALA A 151 9.01 -17.28 -7.50
N LEU A 152 8.56 -17.02 -8.73
CA LEU A 152 9.13 -17.64 -9.93
C LEU A 152 10.38 -16.87 -10.40
N PRO A 153 11.42 -17.55 -10.93
CA PRO A 153 12.68 -16.89 -11.32
C PRO A 153 12.50 -15.68 -12.24
N HIS A 154 11.60 -15.78 -13.23
CA HIS A 154 11.35 -14.71 -14.20
C HIS A 154 10.66 -13.46 -13.59
N TRP A 155 9.99 -13.59 -12.43
CA TRP A 155 9.54 -12.44 -11.63
C TRP A 155 10.71 -11.75 -10.96
N MET A 156 11.59 -12.53 -10.33
CA MET A 156 12.77 -12.01 -9.64
C MET A 156 13.71 -11.27 -10.61
N GLU A 157 13.87 -11.77 -11.84
CA GLU A 157 14.61 -11.09 -12.90
C GLU A 157 14.04 -9.70 -13.23
N ALA A 158 12.71 -9.58 -13.40
CA ALA A 158 12.08 -8.30 -13.70
C ALA A 158 12.10 -7.34 -12.50
N ILE A 159 12.01 -7.86 -11.27
CA ILE A 159 12.15 -7.08 -10.03
C ILE A 159 13.59 -6.56 -9.89
N ALA A 160 14.60 -7.38 -10.19
CA ALA A 160 15.99 -6.97 -10.20
C ALA A 160 16.25 -5.90 -11.27
N GLU A 161 15.74 -6.10 -12.49
CA GLU A 161 15.82 -5.10 -13.58
C GLU A 161 15.15 -3.77 -13.18
N ALA A 162 14.02 -3.81 -12.48
CA ALA A 162 13.37 -2.63 -11.94
C ALA A 162 14.26 -1.91 -10.90
N ALA A 163 14.90 -2.66 -10.00
CA ALA A 163 15.80 -2.11 -8.99
C ALA A 163 17.04 -1.45 -9.62
N GLU A 164 17.62 -2.05 -10.67
CA GLU A 164 18.72 -1.46 -11.46
C GLU A 164 18.31 -0.14 -12.13
N ASN A 165 17.02 0.05 -12.41
CA ASN A 165 16.45 1.28 -12.95
C ASN A 165 15.92 2.24 -11.85
N GLY A 166 16.30 2.01 -10.59
CA GLY A 166 15.92 2.85 -9.44
C GLY A 166 14.46 2.72 -9.02
N ILE A 167 13.81 1.59 -9.35
CA ILE A 167 12.40 1.33 -9.06
C ILE A 167 12.28 0.17 -8.05
N THR A 168 11.69 0.44 -6.90
CA THR A 168 11.39 -0.58 -5.89
C THR A 168 10.06 -1.26 -6.21
N VAL A 169 10.08 -2.57 -6.41
CA VAL A 169 8.85 -3.37 -6.58
C VAL A 169 8.41 -3.94 -5.24
N VAL A 170 7.16 -3.69 -4.88
CA VAL A 170 6.52 -4.21 -3.66
C VAL A 170 5.46 -5.22 -4.07
N THR A 171 5.57 -6.43 -3.53
CA THR A 171 4.72 -7.58 -3.84
C THR A 171 4.38 -8.36 -2.57
N SER A 172 3.37 -9.23 -2.62
CA SER A 172 3.05 -10.13 -1.51
C SER A 172 3.95 -11.38 -1.45
N ALA A 173 4.90 -11.53 -2.39
CA ALA A 173 5.97 -12.52 -2.33
C ALA A 173 7.15 -12.02 -1.49
N GLU A 174 8.19 -12.86 -1.36
CA GLU A 174 9.46 -12.48 -0.77
C GLU A 174 10.04 -11.22 -1.44
N MET A 175 10.37 -10.22 -0.62
CA MET A 175 11.00 -8.98 -1.03
C MET A 175 12.52 -9.07 -0.82
N PHE A 176 13.24 -8.03 -1.24
CA PHE A 176 14.71 -7.95 -1.15
C PHE A 176 15.27 -8.49 0.17
N GLY A 177 16.17 -9.47 0.07
CA GLY A 177 16.89 -10.04 1.21
C GLY A 177 16.14 -11.10 2.03
N GLY A 178 15.15 -11.80 1.47
CA GLY A 178 14.43 -12.85 2.22
C GLY A 178 13.26 -12.34 3.04
N MET A 179 12.93 -11.04 2.93
CA MET A 179 11.94 -10.42 3.81
C MET A 179 10.53 -10.60 3.27
N GLU A 180 9.63 -11.13 4.10
CA GLU A 180 8.21 -11.23 3.79
C GLU A 180 7.41 -10.17 4.53
N LEU A 181 6.40 -9.60 3.86
CA LEU A 181 5.42 -8.75 4.52
C LEU A 181 4.52 -9.59 5.44
N GLY A 182 4.28 -9.07 6.64
CA GLY A 182 3.30 -9.56 7.59
C GLY A 182 2.12 -8.60 7.74
N GLY A 183 1.10 -9.03 8.47
CA GLY A 183 -0.08 -8.22 8.76
C GLY A 183 -0.26 -8.01 10.26
N VAL A 184 -0.65 -6.80 10.64
CA VAL A 184 -1.11 -6.48 12.01
C VAL A 184 -2.45 -5.76 11.98
N GLN A 185 -3.13 -5.81 13.12
CA GLN A 185 -4.37 -5.08 13.34
C GLN A 185 -4.21 -4.13 14.54
N CYS A 186 -4.90 -3.00 14.48
CA CYS A 186 -5.19 -2.20 15.65
C CYS A 186 -6.70 -2.35 15.97
N PRO A 187 -7.09 -2.75 17.19
CA PRO A 187 -8.50 -2.82 17.57
C PRO A 187 -9.21 -1.48 17.37
N LEU A 188 -10.49 -1.51 17.01
CA LEU A 188 -11.30 -0.30 16.92
C LEU A 188 -11.33 0.44 18.27
N GLY A 189 -11.20 1.76 18.23
CA GLY A 189 -11.16 2.63 19.41
C GLY A 189 -9.80 2.73 20.09
N GLN A 190 -8.80 1.93 19.68
CA GLN A 190 -7.42 2.12 20.12
C GLN A 190 -6.69 3.12 19.25
N ASP A 191 -5.68 3.77 19.81
CA ASP A 191 -4.79 4.67 19.08
C ASP A 191 -3.98 3.87 18.04
N ARG A 192 -4.18 4.22 16.76
CA ARG A 192 -3.54 3.58 15.60
C ARG A 192 -2.11 4.07 15.37
N ASP A 193 -1.69 5.15 16.01
CA ASP A 193 -0.33 5.67 15.91
C ASP A 193 0.61 5.04 16.94
N ASN A 194 0.05 4.45 18.00
CA ASN A 194 0.83 3.71 18.97
C ASN A 194 1.06 2.23 18.53
N PRO A 195 2.31 1.83 18.19
CA PRO A 195 2.62 0.47 17.77
C PRO A 195 2.33 -0.59 18.85
N THR A 196 2.27 -0.23 20.13
CA THR A 196 1.98 -1.20 21.22
C THR A 196 0.52 -1.66 21.23
N ASN A 197 -0.38 -0.93 20.56
CA ASN A 197 -1.80 -1.30 20.46
C ASN A 197 -2.05 -2.34 19.37
N TYR A 198 -1.05 -2.64 18.54
CA TYR A 198 -1.19 -3.61 17.47
C TYR A 198 -1.08 -5.04 17.97
N GLN A 199 -1.83 -5.92 17.33
CA GLN A 199 -1.82 -7.36 17.57
C GLN A 199 -1.90 -8.13 16.25
N THR A 200 -1.74 -9.45 16.32
CA THR A 200 -1.84 -10.32 15.14
C THR A 200 -3.20 -10.13 14.44
N CYS A 201 -3.15 -9.84 13.14
CA CYS A 201 -4.33 -9.63 12.31
C CYS A 201 -5.21 -10.89 12.19
N TYR A 202 -6.47 -10.70 11.81
CA TYR A 202 -7.43 -11.77 11.61
C TYR A 202 -7.02 -12.71 10.48
N PHE A 203 -6.40 -12.19 9.42
CA PHE A 203 -5.86 -13.00 8.31
C PHE A 203 -4.85 -14.05 8.79
N MET A 204 -3.83 -13.62 9.54
CA MET A 204 -2.79 -14.52 10.06
C MET A 204 -3.35 -15.51 11.08
N LYS A 205 -4.24 -15.04 11.98
CA LYS A 205 -4.98 -15.91 12.92
C LYS A 205 -5.78 -16.99 12.17
N SER A 206 -6.43 -16.64 11.06
CA SER A 206 -7.24 -17.58 10.27
C SER A 206 -6.41 -18.66 9.58
N MET A 207 -5.17 -18.35 9.21
CA MET A 207 -4.23 -19.31 8.64
C MET A 207 -3.56 -20.20 9.69
N MET A 208 -3.82 -19.97 10.99
CA MET A 208 -3.08 -20.57 12.11
C MET A 208 -1.58 -20.29 12.03
N ILE A 209 -1.20 -19.20 11.37
CA ILE A 209 0.18 -18.75 11.20
C ILE A 209 0.39 -17.59 12.17
N ASN A 210 1.36 -17.71 13.08
CA ASN A 210 1.88 -16.53 13.76
C ASN A 210 2.67 -15.69 12.75
N ASN A 211 2.73 -14.37 12.92
CA ASN A 211 3.67 -13.55 12.16
C ASN A 211 5.05 -14.20 12.31
N GLY A 212 5.52 -14.85 11.24
CA GLY A 212 6.67 -15.73 11.25
C GLY A 212 7.91 -14.99 11.73
N SER A 213 8.96 -15.72 12.08
CA SER A 213 10.22 -15.08 12.49
C SER A 213 10.73 -14.18 11.36
N GLY A 214 11.01 -12.91 11.67
CA GLY A 214 11.60 -11.96 10.73
C GLY A 214 10.65 -11.24 9.77
N ARG A 215 9.32 -11.45 9.85
CA ARG A 215 8.38 -10.71 8.99
C ARG A 215 8.29 -9.24 9.35
N LEU A 216 8.13 -8.40 8.34
CA LEU A 216 7.89 -6.97 8.51
C LEU A 216 6.40 -6.66 8.31
N CYS A 217 5.73 -6.29 9.40
CA CYS A 217 4.28 -6.19 9.45
C CYS A 217 3.78 -4.77 9.18
N VAL A 218 2.66 -4.69 8.47
CA VAL A 218 1.94 -3.44 8.17
C VAL A 218 0.47 -3.53 8.61
N PRO A 219 -0.21 -2.39 8.87
CA PRO A 219 -1.63 -2.36 9.21
C PRO A 219 -2.52 -2.83 8.05
N ILE A 220 -3.23 -3.94 8.23
CA ILE A 220 -4.15 -4.50 7.22
C ILE A 220 -5.60 -4.68 7.67
N ASP A 221 -5.88 -4.64 8.98
CA ASP A 221 -7.26 -4.80 9.47
C ASP A 221 -7.87 -3.46 9.90
N ASN A 222 -9.20 -3.45 9.98
CA ASN A 222 -10.02 -2.29 10.35
C ASN A 222 -9.68 -1.06 9.50
N ARG A 223 -9.60 -1.25 8.18
CA ARG A 223 -9.28 -0.20 7.20
C ARG A 223 -10.50 0.20 6.41
N THR A 224 -10.56 1.47 6.02
CA THR A 224 -11.54 2.03 5.11
C THR A 224 -10.84 2.48 3.83
N PHE A 225 -11.42 2.16 2.68
CA PHE A 225 -10.92 2.55 1.37
C PHE A 225 -12.07 2.79 0.39
N ALA A 226 -11.76 3.36 -0.77
CA ALA A 226 -12.66 3.64 -1.86
C ALA A 226 -13.54 2.44 -2.25
N ASP A 227 -14.82 2.70 -2.50
CA ASP A 227 -15.69 1.75 -3.18
C ASP A 227 -15.26 1.59 -4.66
N PHE A 228 -15.73 0.52 -5.29
CA PHE A 228 -15.45 0.19 -6.69
C PHE A 228 -16.70 0.32 -7.57
N LYS A 229 -17.80 0.81 -7.01
CA LYS A 229 -19.10 0.93 -7.66
C LYS A 229 -19.72 2.32 -7.55
N SER A 230 -19.18 3.19 -6.70
CA SER A 230 -19.60 4.58 -6.50
C SER A 230 -18.37 5.48 -6.46
N GLU A 231 -18.50 6.72 -6.92
CA GLU A 231 -17.37 7.67 -7.02
C GLU A 231 -17.00 8.31 -5.67
N ASP A 232 -17.90 8.23 -4.69
CA ASP A 232 -17.84 8.91 -3.41
C ASP A 232 -18.03 7.98 -2.20
N GLY A 233 -18.37 6.70 -2.44
CA GLY A 233 -18.60 5.71 -1.39
C GLY A 233 -17.33 5.04 -0.89
N TYR A 234 -17.42 4.44 0.29
CA TYR A 234 -16.31 3.77 0.95
C TYR A 234 -16.72 2.37 1.40
N ILE A 235 -15.72 1.52 1.62
CA ILE A 235 -15.85 0.19 2.20
C ILE A 235 -15.00 0.15 3.45
N PHE A 236 -15.61 -0.22 4.58
CA PHE A 236 -14.89 -0.59 5.80
C PHE A 236 -14.65 -2.10 5.80
N ASN A 237 -13.38 -2.50 5.87
CA ASN A 237 -12.97 -3.89 5.95
C ASN A 237 -12.36 -4.22 7.33
N PRO A 238 -13.03 -5.05 8.15
CA PRO A 238 -12.54 -5.41 9.48
C PRO A 238 -11.39 -6.43 9.44
N SER A 239 -11.32 -7.24 8.39
CA SER A 239 -10.30 -8.28 8.22
C SER A 239 -9.71 -8.17 6.82
N GLY A 240 -8.49 -7.64 6.74
CA GLY A 240 -7.76 -7.50 5.48
C GLY A 240 -7.02 -8.76 5.07
N GLY A 241 -6.13 -8.58 4.10
CA GLY A 241 -5.18 -9.60 3.63
C GLY A 241 -3.90 -8.95 3.16
N MET A 242 -2.91 -9.75 2.73
CA MET A 242 -1.62 -9.19 2.31
C MET A 242 -1.72 -8.28 1.07
N SER A 243 -2.76 -8.42 0.26
CA SER A 243 -3.08 -7.47 -0.82
C SER A 243 -3.34 -6.04 -0.34
N GLU A 244 -3.72 -5.84 0.93
CA GLU A 244 -3.84 -4.52 1.58
C GLU A 244 -2.51 -4.05 2.17
N GLY A 245 -1.62 -4.98 2.53
CA GLY A 245 -0.30 -4.67 3.07
C GLY A 245 0.66 -4.16 2.00
N VAL A 246 0.63 -4.73 0.80
CA VAL A 246 1.44 -4.29 -0.35
C VAL A 246 1.28 -2.80 -0.66
N PRO A 247 0.06 -2.25 -0.87
CA PRO A 247 -0.12 -0.83 -1.17
C PRO A 247 0.24 0.07 0.02
N TYR A 248 0.07 -0.39 1.27
CA TYR A 248 0.53 0.35 2.43
C TYR A 248 2.04 0.53 2.38
N PHE A 249 2.78 -0.57 2.17
CA PHE A 249 4.24 -0.54 2.12
C PHE A 249 4.74 0.23 0.88
N ALA A 250 4.08 0.09 -0.27
CA ALA A 250 4.39 0.87 -1.46
C ALA A 250 4.20 2.38 -1.23
N GLY A 251 3.16 2.78 -0.51
CA GLY A 251 2.99 4.16 -0.09
C GLY A 251 4.10 4.64 0.84
N LEU A 252 4.49 3.82 1.84
CA LEU A 252 5.63 4.14 2.72
C LEU A 252 6.93 4.30 1.91
N ALA A 253 7.20 3.39 0.97
CA ALA A 253 8.34 3.49 0.07
C ALA A 253 8.31 4.80 -0.74
N ALA A 254 7.14 5.24 -1.20
CA ALA A 254 7.00 6.52 -1.90
C ALA A 254 7.28 7.73 -0.98
N LEU A 255 6.89 7.68 0.30
CA LEU A 255 7.26 8.70 1.28
C LEU A 255 8.78 8.77 1.46
N LEU A 256 9.45 7.62 1.57
CA LEU A 256 10.92 7.56 1.71
C LEU A 256 11.63 8.08 0.47
N CYS A 257 11.16 7.73 -0.74
CA CYS A 257 11.69 8.28 -1.98
C CYS A 257 11.49 9.81 -2.11
N GLN A 258 10.45 10.38 -1.48
CA GLN A 258 10.29 11.83 -1.42
C GLN A 258 11.37 12.47 -0.52
N VAL A 259 11.62 11.85 0.63
CA VAL A 259 12.57 12.32 1.64
C VAL A 259 14.00 12.25 1.12
N ASN A 260 14.37 11.10 0.55
CA ASN A 260 15.69 10.88 -0.02
C ASN A 260 15.53 10.25 -1.42
N PRO A 261 15.61 11.07 -2.49
CA PRO A 261 15.44 10.58 -3.85
C PRO A 261 16.59 9.69 -4.31
N ASP A 262 17.72 9.63 -3.61
CA ASP A 262 18.87 8.83 -4.04
C ASP A 262 18.87 7.42 -3.45
N LEU A 263 17.92 7.09 -2.56
CA LEU A 263 17.78 5.75 -2.01
C LEU A 263 17.65 4.70 -3.11
N THR A 264 18.58 3.76 -3.10
CA THR A 264 18.44 2.48 -3.80
C THR A 264 17.38 1.62 -3.11
N THR A 265 16.88 0.60 -3.81
CA THR A 265 15.96 -0.37 -3.20
C THR A 265 16.54 -0.99 -1.93
N SER A 266 17.81 -1.40 -1.94
CA SER A 266 18.47 -2.01 -0.77
C SER A 266 18.55 -1.06 0.42
N GLU A 267 18.87 0.22 0.20
CA GLU A 267 18.93 1.22 1.27
C GLU A 267 17.54 1.56 1.82
N LEU A 268 16.53 1.64 0.95
CA LEU A 268 15.13 1.79 1.35
C LEU A 268 14.70 0.64 2.27
N MET A 269 15.02 -0.60 1.91
CA MET A 269 14.70 -1.74 2.76
C MET A 269 15.46 -1.69 4.09
N ALA A 270 16.74 -1.30 4.06
CA ALA A 270 17.57 -1.18 5.26
C ALA A 270 17.01 -0.15 6.25
N VAL A 271 16.65 1.06 5.81
CA VAL A 271 16.09 2.08 6.72
C VAL A 271 14.77 1.65 7.33
N VAL A 272 13.93 0.93 6.58
CA VAL A 272 12.67 0.42 7.13
C VAL A 272 12.92 -0.68 8.17
N LEU A 273 13.85 -1.59 7.90
CA LEU A 273 14.22 -2.67 8.82
C LEU A 273 14.87 -2.15 10.10
N GLU A 274 15.82 -1.23 9.97
CA GLU A 274 16.58 -0.65 11.09
C GLU A 274 15.69 0.13 12.05
N SER A 275 14.66 0.81 11.51
CA SER A 275 13.71 1.58 12.32
C SER A 275 12.57 0.75 12.90
N ALA A 276 12.35 -0.49 12.43
CA ALA A 276 11.15 -1.26 12.72
C ALA A 276 11.00 -1.57 14.23
N THR A 277 9.76 -1.55 14.72
CA THR A 277 9.44 -1.82 16.12
C THR A 277 9.32 -3.34 16.36
N PRO A 278 9.96 -3.92 17.39
CA PRO A 278 9.81 -5.33 17.71
C PRO A 278 8.35 -5.74 17.98
N PHE A 279 7.94 -6.88 17.42
CA PHE A 279 6.59 -7.45 17.59
C PHE A 279 6.66 -8.98 17.68
N GLY A 280 6.89 -9.49 18.89
CA GLY A 280 7.12 -10.92 19.10
C GLY A 280 8.37 -11.39 18.36
N LYS A 281 8.22 -12.29 17.37
CA LYS A 281 9.32 -12.73 16.48
C LYS A 281 9.36 -11.97 15.15
N ALA A 282 8.44 -11.04 14.95
CA ALA A 282 8.33 -10.20 13.77
C ALA A 282 8.60 -8.73 14.16
N PHE A 283 8.43 -7.84 13.20
CA PHE A 283 8.57 -6.40 13.39
C PHE A 283 7.34 -5.68 12.83
N ILE A 284 7.02 -4.49 13.34
CA ILE A 284 6.04 -3.56 12.76
C ILE A 284 6.82 -2.41 12.12
N VAL A 285 6.43 -2.00 10.90
CA VAL A 285 7.04 -0.82 10.26
C VAL A 285 6.97 0.40 11.16
N ASN A 286 8.01 1.22 11.15
CA ASN A 286 8.05 2.48 11.88
C ASN A 286 8.24 3.63 10.87
N PRO A 287 7.15 4.17 10.28
CA PRO A 287 7.25 5.22 9.27
C PRO A 287 8.06 6.42 9.72
N TRP A 288 7.90 6.86 10.97
CA TRP A 288 8.61 8.00 11.51
C TRP A 288 10.12 7.74 11.61
N GLY A 289 10.51 6.62 12.22
CA GLY A 289 11.91 6.24 12.31
C GLY A 289 12.55 6.00 10.93
N ALA A 290 11.82 5.38 10.00
CA ALA A 290 12.31 5.16 8.64
C ALA A 290 12.58 6.48 7.90
N VAL A 291 11.68 7.47 8.08
CA VAL A 291 11.88 8.83 7.54
C VAL A 291 13.11 9.48 8.16
N GLN A 292 13.31 9.41 9.48
CA GLN A 292 14.48 9.99 10.14
C GLN A 292 15.79 9.40 9.61
N LEU A 293 15.87 8.07 9.50
CA LEU A 293 17.05 7.40 8.93
C LEU A 293 17.27 7.75 7.45
N ALA A 294 16.19 7.93 6.68
CA ALA A 294 16.29 8.37 5.29
C ALA A 294 16.79 9.82 5.16
N GLU A 295 16.35 10.72 6.05
CA GLU A 295 16.82 12.11 6.16
C GLU A 295 18.32 12.14 6.50
N GLU A 296 18.77 11.35 7.47
CA GLU A 296 20.18 11.25 7.86
C GLU A 296 21.07 10.77 6.69
N LYS A 297 20.60 9.78 5.93
CA LYS A 297 21.30 9.29 4.73
C LYS A 297 21.30 10.25 3.56
N ALA A 298 20.42 11.26 3.55
CA ALA A 298 20.40 12.28 2.50
C ALA A 298 21.46 13.36 2.73
N LEU A 299 22.01 13.46 3.93
CA LEU A 299 23.04 14.44 4.26
C LEU A 299 24.38 14.04 3.61
N PRO A 300 25.16 15.00 3.10
CA PRO A 300 26.51 14.72 2.63
C PRO A 300 27.36 14.17 3.79
N PRO A 301 28.31 13.24 3.53
CA PRO A 301 29.18 12.71 4.56
C PRO A 301 29.90 13.86 5.28
N ILE A 302 29.91 13.82 6.62
CA ILE A 302 30.61 14.81 7.44
C ILE A 302 32.11 14.68 7.13
N PRO A 303 32.83 15.80 6.85
CA PRO A 303 34.25 15.79 6.50
C PRO A 303 35.17 15.16 7.55
#